data_AF-A0A970CUB3-F1
#
_entry.id   AF-A0A970CUB3-F1
#
_cell.length_a   1.000
_cell.length_b   1.000
_cell.length_c   1.000
_cell.angle_alpha   90.00
_cell.angle_beta   90.00
_cell.angle_gamma   90.00
#
_symmetry.space_group_name_H-M   'P 1'
#
loop_
_entity.id
_entity.type
_entity.pdbx_description
1 polymer ?
#
loop_
_entity_poly.entity_id
_entity_poly.type
_entity_poly.pdbx_seq_one_letter_code
_entity_poly.pdbx_strand_id
1 'polypeptide(L)'
;MKFIEKNTNIQLDSSVYLKTDLSESLFFDIETTGFSSKHTYLYLIGCIAYNNKTSSFISYQWLIEDKSEESIIINEFFQFAKQYTTIVHFNGEGFDIPYIESKCAKYSLDYSFSTFKSIDLYKEIAPIKNIFKLENIKQKSLQSFLDIDRDDKYNGGELISVFMEYAKNKDHKLEDLLLLHNYEDICGLIQILPLLNYKSVFDGHFKMSNIVINKMDVGSEVFIECICDYTMPKRISYGNSTFYFTAFNNKLKFKVSMYAGGLKYFYPNYKDYYYLPKEDCSIHKSVAFYVDKDFRTKAKAQNCYSKKTGRFLPQHSKIISPYFKLDYNDDITYFELTEDILENCQVLKPYCIDILEVLKKFK
;
A
#
# COMPACT_ATOMS: atom_id res chain seq x y z
N MET A 1 -11.91 11.38 36.48
CA MET A 1 -11.63 10.66 35.22
C MET A 1 -12.55 9.46 35.15
N LYS A 2 -13.21 9.29 34.01
CA LYS A 2 -14.09 8.17 33.73
C LYS A 2 -13.36 7.10 32.94
N PHE A 3 -13.70 5.84 33.22
CA PHE A 3 -13.23 4.67 32.49
C PHE A 3 -14.43 3.88 31.99
N ILE A 4 -14.42 3.56 30.71
CA ILE A 4 -15.48 2.82 30.03
C ILE A 4 -14.86 1.61 29.35
N GLU A 5 -15.38 0.43 29.67
CA GLU A 5 -15.06 -0.83 29.01
C GLU A 5 -16.31 -1.35 28.29
N LYS A 6 -16.18 -1.73 27.01
CA LYS A 6 -17.27 -2.28 26.21
C LYS A 6 -16.78 -3.42 25.33
N ASN A 7 -17.53 -4.52 25.30
CA ASN A 7 -17.39 -5.51 24.25
C ASN A 7 -17.89 -4.93 22.93
N THR A 8 -17.15 -5.16 21.85
CA THR A 8 -17.58 -4.75 20.51
C THR A 8 -18.12 -5.95 19.74
N ASN A 9 -18.99 -5.67 18.77
CA ASN A 9 -19.54 -6.68 17.85
C ASN A 9 -18.69 -6.80 16.57
N ILE A 10 -17.47 -6.23 16.56
CA ILE A 10 -16.62 -6.23 15.39
C ILE A 10 -16.09 -7.64 15.18
N GLN A 11 -16.30 -8.16 13.97
CA GLN A 11 -15.66 -9.38 13.51
C GLN A 11 -14.63 -9.02 12.44
N LEU A 12 -13.42 -9.56 12.61
CA LEU A 12 -12.38 -9.46 11.61
C LEU A 12 -12.34 -10.77 10.82
N ASP A 13 -12.33 -10.69 9.49
CA ASP A 13 -12.07 -11.86 8.66
C ASP A 13 -10.69 -12.44 8.99
N SER A 14 -10.60 -13.77 9.08
CA SER A 14 -9.35 -14.50 9.32
C SER A 14 -8.25 -14.26 8.27
N SER A 15 -8.59 -13.68 7.11
CA SER A 15 -7.69 -13.54 5.96
C SER A 15 -7.06 -12.14 5.81
N VAL A 16 -6.73 -11.46 6.92
CA VAL A 16 -6.09 -10.14 6.87
C VAL A 16 -4.56 -10.23 6.88
N TYR A 17 -3.92 -9.49 5.98
CA TYR A 17 -2.46 -9.34 5.91
C TYR A 17 -1.93 -8.48 7.07
N LEU A 18 -1.75 -9.10 8.22
CA LEU A 18 -1.21 -8.47 9.42
C LEU A 18 0.28 -8.75 9.57
N LYS A 19 1.03 -7.71 9.96
CA LYS A 19 2.45 -7.82 10.34
C LYS A 19 2.64 -8.07 11.84
N THR A 20 1.58 -8.44 12.55
CA THR A 20 1.54 -8.60 14.01
C THR A 20 0.45 -9.58 14.43
N ASP A 21 0.58 -10.16 15.63
CA ASP A 21 -0.47 -10.94 16.26
C ASP A 21 -1.47 -9.98 16.95
N LEU A 22 -2.77 -10.17 16.71
CA LEU A 22 -3.83 -9.36 17.30
C LEU A 22 -3.85 -9.44 18.83
N SER A 23 -3.47 -10.58 19.40
CA SER A 23 -3.45 -10.79 20.84
C SER A 23 -2.32 -10.07 21.57
N GLU A 24 -1.28 -9.67 20.84
CA GLU A 24 -0.16 -8.87 21.37
C GLU A 24 -0.26 -7.39 20.97
N SER A 25 -1.31 -7.01 20.25
CA SER A 25 -1.47 -5.68 19.67
C SER A 25 -2.51 -4.85 20.40
N LEU A 26 -2.13 -3.61 20.73
CA LEU A 26 -3.03 -2.59 21.25
C LEU A 26 -3.28 -1.53 20.19
N PHE A 27 -4.53 -1.36 19.80
CA PHE A 27 -4.93 -0.29 18.90
C PHE A 27 -5.34 0.92 19.74
N PHE A 28 -4.90 2.12 19.37
CA PHE A 28 -5.26 3.31 20.14
C PHE A 28 -5.36 4.57 19.28
N ASP A 29 -6.08 5.55 19.84
CA ASP A 29 -6.33 6.87 19.28
C ASP A 29 -6.53 7.87 20.43
N ILE A 30 -6.11 9.13 20.26
CA ILE A 30 -6.27 10.18 21.28
C ILE A 30 -7.11 11.35 20.80
N GLU A 31 -7.78 11.97 21.75
CA GLU A 31 -8.41 13.27 21.55
C GLU A 31 -7.74 14.37 22.34
N THR A 32 -7.56 15.52 21.68
CA THR A 32 -6.88 16.66 22.26
C THR A 32 -7.65 17.96 22.01
N THR A 33 -7.41 18.97 22.86
CA THR A 33 -7.97 20.31 22.66
C THR A 33 -7.17 21.14 21.62
N GLY A 34 -6.56 20.47 20.65
CA GLY A 34 -5.77 21.05 19.56
C GLY A 34 -4.40 20.39 19.36
N PHE A 35 -3.67 20.82 18.31
CA PHE A 35 -2.51 20.08 17.81
C PHE A 35 -1.19 20.30 18.57
N SER A 36 -1.11 21.28 19.48
CA SER A 36 0.16 21.68 20.13
C SER A 36 0.20 21.28 21.59
N SER A 37 0.87 20.16 21.89
CA SER A 37 1.03 19.59 23.24
C SER A 37 1.50 20.59 24.32
N LYS A 38 2.20 21.66 23.91
CA LYS A 38 2.66 22.74 24.79
C LYS A 38 1.51 23.53 25.43
N HIS A 39 0.39 23.71 24.70
CA HIS A 39 -0.68 24.64 25.08
C HIS A 39 -2.07 23.99 25.16
N THR A 40 -2.22 22.78 24.63
CA THR A 40 -3.49 22.05 24.59
C THR A 40 -3.48 20.89 25.57
N TYR A 41 -4.62 20.22 25.77
CA TYR A 41 -4.76 19.10 26.71
C TYR A 41 -5.20 17.85 25.95
N LEU A 42 -4.61 16.70 26.26
CA LEU A 42 -5.16 15.39 25.95
C LEU A 42 -6.33 15.18 26.90
N TYR A 43 -7.51 14.87 26.36
CA TYR A 43 -8.70 14.69 27.19
C TYR A 43 -9.31 13.29 27.11
N LEU A 44 -8.99 12.52 26.08
CA LEU A 44 -9.50 11.16 25.93
C LEU A 44 -8.42 10.27 25.28
N ILE A 45 -8.21 9.08 25.82
CA ILE A 45 -7.45 8.00 25.19
C ILE A 45 -8.40 6.83 24.97
N GLY A 46 -8.56 6.44 23.71
CA GLY A 46 -9.28 5.26 23.30
C GLY A 46 -8.32 4.13 23.00
N CYS A 47 -8.70 2.91 23.35
CA CYS A 47 -7.96 1.71 23.07
C CYS A 47 -8.90 0.58 22.65
N ILE A 48 -8.49 -0.28 21.74
CA ILE A 48 -9.20 -1.52 21.42
C ILE A 48 -8.20 -2.66 21.28
N ALA A 49 -8.52 -3.81 21.87
CA ALA A 49 -7.65 -4.98 21.87
C ALA A 49 -8.45 -6.27 21.70
N TYR A 50 -7.81 -7.30 21.15
CA TYR A 50 -8.43 -8.60 20.94
C TYR A 50 -8.35 -9.46 22.21
N ASN A 51 -9.48 -10.01 22.65
CA ASN A 51 -9.56 -10.93 23.77
C ASN A 51 -9.67 -12.38 23.27
N ASN A 52 -8.58 -13.14 23.40
CA ASN A 52 -8.52 -14.55 23.01
C ASN A 52 -9.54 -15.45 23.73
N LYS A 53 -9.93 -15.12 24.96
CA LYS A 53 -10.85 -15.96 25.75
C LYS A 53 -12.27 -15.87 25.21
N THR A 54 -12.70 -14.68 24.80
CA THR A 54 -14.05 -14.42 24.29
C THR A 54 -14.11 -14.38 22.77
N SER A 55 -12.96 -14.42 22.09
CA SER A 55 -12.82 -14.23 20.63
C SER A 55 -13.50 -12.96 20.14
N SER A 56 -13.35 -11.87 20.89
CA SER A 56 -13.99 -10.59 20.63
C SER A 56 -13.03 -9.44 20.87
N PHE A 57 -13.28 -8.30 20.24
CA PHE A 57 -12.58 -7.06 20.55
C PHE A 57 -13.24 -6.36 21.74
N ILE A 58 -12.42 -5.77 22.60
CA ILE A 58 -12.86 -4.97 23.76
C ILE A 58 -12.28 -3.58 23.62
N SER A 59 -13.15 -2.57 23.71
CA SER A 59 -12.76 -1.17 23.73
C SER A 59 -12.64 -0.65 25.16
N TYR A 60 -11.66 0.20 25.38
CA TYR A 60 -11.34 0.86 26.64
C TYR A 60 -11.20 2.36 26.36
N GLN A 61 -11.95 3.19 27.08
CA GLN A 61 -11.88 4.64 26.92
C GLN A 61 -11.67 5.28 28.28
N TRP A 62 -10.64 6.11 28.38
CA TRP A 62 -10.42 6.98 29.52
C TRP A 62 -10.76 8.41 29.10
N LEU A 63 -11.64 9.07 29.84
CA LEU A 63 -12.06 10.45 29.60
C LEU A 63 -11.79 11.28 30.85
N ILE A 64 -10.99 12.33 30.72
CA ILE A 64 -10.76 13.25 31.84
C ILE A 64 -12.00 14.13 32.07
N GLU A 65 -12.23 14.46 33.32
CA GLU A 65 -13.25 15.42 33.73
C GLU A 65 -12.60 16.77 34.00
N ASP A 66 -11.36 16.80 34.47
CA ASP A 66 -10.61 18.01 34.71
C ASP A 66 -9.20 17.95 34.09
N LYS A 67 -8.68 19.12 33.68
CA LYS A 67 -7.35 19.25 33.07
C LYS A 67 -6.21 18.77 33.98
N SER A 68 -6.42 18.79 35.30
CA SER A 68 -5.46 18.24 36.28
C SER A 68 -5.29 16.72 36.17
N GLU A 69 -6.22 16.02 35.52
CA GLU A 69 -6.18 14.57 35.34
C GLU A 69 -5.38 14.14 34.09
N GLU A 70 -4.83 15.08 33.30
CA GLU A 70 -4.06 14.78 32.09
C GLU A 70 -2.87 13.84 32.35
N SER A 71 -2.16 13.99 33.49
CA SER A 71 -1.08 13.07 33.84
C SER A 71 -1.58 11.69 34.29
N ILE A 72 -2.77 11.64 34.90
CA ILE A 72 -3.39 10.42 35.41
C ILE A 72 -3.78 9.52 34.23
N ILE A 73 -4.48 10.07 33.23
CA ILE A 73 -4.90 9.30 32.05
C ILE A 73 -3.69 8.73 31.28
N ILE A 74 -2.60 9.49 31.15
CA ILE A 74 -1.37 9.01 30.50
C ILE A 74 -0.75 7.86 31.29
N ASN A 75 -0.69 7.98 32.62
CA ASN A 75 -0.18 6.92 33.48
C ASN A 75 -1.01 5.64 33.36
N GLU A 76 -2.34 5.74 33.43
CA GLU A 76 -3.25 4.60 33.28
C GLU A 76 -3.11 3.94 31.91
N PHE A 77 -3.00 4.73 30.84
CA PHE A 77 -2.75 4.21 29.50
C PHE A 77 -1.46 3.37 29.44
N PHE A 78 -0.32 3.87 29.94
CA PHE A 78 0.92 3.10 29.90
C PHE A 78 0.90 1.88 30.82
N GLN A 79 0.26 1.97 31.98
CA GLN A 79 0.06 0.82 32.87
C GLN A 79 -0.80 -0.26 32.24
N PHE A 80 -1.80 0.11 31.44
CA PHE A 80 -2.59 -0.82 30.64
C PHE A 80 -1.79 -1.36 29.45
N ALA A 81 -1.10 -0.50 28.72
CA ALA A 81 -0.37 -0.84 27.50
C ALA A 81 0.79 -1.81 27.71
N LYS A 82 1.38 -1.86 28.92
CA LYS A 82 2.54 -2.72 29.24
C LYS A 82 2.35 -4.22 28.98
N GLN A 83 1.10 -4.69 28.87
CA GLN A 83 0.79 -6.10 28.57
C GLN A 83 0.88 -6.44 27.08
N TYR A 84 1.05 -5.44 26.22
CA TYR A 84 1.15 -5.58 24.76
C TYR A 84 2.58 -5.33 24.29
N THR A 85 2.96 -5.90 23.15
CA THR A 85 4.28 -5.71 22.54
C THR A 85 4.23 -4.76 21.34
N THR A 86 3.04 -4.62 20.74
CA THR A 86 2.81 -3.84 19.54
C THR A 86 1.70 -2.82 19.77
N ILE A 87 1.90 -1.59 19.30
CA ILE A 87 0.85 -0.59 19.21
C ILE A 87 0.50 -0.34 17.74
N VAL A 88 -0.79 -0.17 17.49
CA VAL A 88 -1.33 0.07 16.14
C VAL A 88 -2.19 1.32 16.18
N HIS A 89 -2.01 2.21 15.21
CA HIS A 89 -2.68 3.50 15.19
C HIS A 89 -2.80 4.03 13.76
N PHE A 90 -3.53 5.13 13.58
CA PHE A 90 -3.68 5.78 12.29
C PHE A 90 -3.01 7.16 12.30
N ASN A 91 -1.85 7.29 11.65
CA ASN A 91 -1.04 8.52 11.65
C ASN A 91 -0.51 8.95 13.03
N GLY A 92 -0.56 8.06 14.03
CA GLY A 92 -0.04 8.31 15.38
C GLY A 92 1.46 8.58 15.49
N GLU A 93 2.29 8.08 14.56
CA GLU A 93 3.71 8.47 14.50
C GLU A 93 3.88 9.94 14.11
N GLY A 94 2.90 10.50 13.39
CA GLY A 94 2.89 11.91 13.00
C GLY A 94 2.28 12.83 14.05
N PHE A 95 1.46 12.31 14.97
CA PHE A 95 0.71 13.13 15.93
C PHE A 95 0.63 12.53 17.34
N ASP A 96 -0.12 11.45 17.53
CA ASP A 96 -0.48 10.89 18.84
C ASP A 96 0.73 10.59 19.72
N ILE A 97 1.72 9.86 19.18
CA ILE A 97 2.92 9.43 19.90
C ILE A 97 3.75 10.66 20.32
N PRO A 98 4.19 11.55 19.40
CA PRO A 98 4.90 12.77 19.78
C PRO A 98 4.14 13.65 20.79
N TYR A 99 2.80 13.68 20.67
CA TYR A 99 1.96 14.45 21.58
C TYR A 99 2.04 13.89 23.00
N ILE A 100 1.82 12.58 23.18
CA ILE A 100 1.90 11.92 24.49
C ILE A 100 3.32 11.97 25.05
N GLU A 101 4.36 11.73 24.25
CA GLU A 101 5.77 11.82 24.71
C GLU A 101 6.10 13.22 25.23
N SER A 102 5.64 14.27 24.52
CA SER A 102 5.79 15.64 25.00
C SER A 102 5.05 15.88 26.32
N LYS A 103 3.93 15.21 26.57
CA LYS A 103 3.22 15.28 27.86
C LYS A 103 3.91 14.50 28.95
N CYS A 104 4.46 13.31 28.65
CA CYS A 104 5.30 12.58 29.59
C CYS A 104 6.48 13.45 30.06
N ALA A 105 7.17 14.12 29.13
CA ALA A 105 8.25 15.04 29.47
C ALA A 105 7.78 16.22 30.33
N LYS A 106 6.62 16.82 30.02
CA LYS A 106 6.03 17.93 30.79
C LYS A 106 5.70 17.53 32.23
N TYR A 107 5.20 16.31 32.43
CA TYR A 107 4.77 15.78 33.73
C TYR A 107 5.83 14.94 34.44
N SER A 108 7.04 14.85 33.88
CA SER A 108 8.14 14.01 34.39
C SER A 108 7.73 12.54 34.56
N LEU A 109 6.95 12.00 33.61
CA LEU A 109 6.59 10.59 33.56
C LEU A 109 7.65 9.80 32.79
N ASP A 110 8.18 8.74 33.41
CA ASP A 110 9.20 7.87 32.82
C ASP A 110 8.56 6.77 31.95
N TYR A 111 7.90 7.20 30.87
CA TYR A 111 7.31 6.32 29.87
C TYR A 111 7.82 6.68 28.48
N SER A 112 7.96 5.66 27.62
CA SER A 112 8.41 5.82 26.23
C SER A 112 7.67 4.83 25.34
N PHE A 113 7.35 5.25 24.11
CA PHE A 113 6.82 4.34 23.10
C PHE A 113 7.90 3.47 22.45
N SER A 114 9.19 3.76 22.67
CA SER A 114 10.30 3.00 22.10
C SER A 114 10.37 1.54 22.56
N THR A 115 9.62 1.16 23.60
CA THR A 115 9.49 -0.23 24.07
C THR A 115 8.52 -1.05 23.24
N PHE A 116 7.67 -0.42 22.43
CA PHE A 116 6.68 -1.08 21.58
C PHE A 116 7.15 -1.13 20.13
N LYS A 117 6.72 -2.17 19.42
CA LYS A 117 6.68 -2.13 17.96
C LYS A 117 5.55 -1.20 17.53
N SER A 118 5.86 -0.22 16.68
CA SER A 118 4.89 0.72 16.13
C SER A 118 4.40 0.28 14.75
N ILE A 119 3.08 0.26 14.54
CA ILE A 119 2.46 0.03 13.23
C ILE A 119 1.50 1.20 12.92
N ASP A 120 1.92 2.04 11.98
CA ASP A 120 1.11 3.13 11.48
C ASP A 120 0.32 2.71 10.23
N LEU A 121 -1.00 2.52 10.38
CA LEU A 121 -1.89 2.12 9.29
C LEU A 121 -1.93 3.15 8.15
N TYR A 122 -1.78 4.45 8.45
CA TYR A 122 -1.71 5.47 7.41
C TYR A 122 -0.46 5.26 6.53
N LYS A 123 0.70 4.96 7.14
CA LYS A 123 1.95 4.74 6.39
C LYS A 123 1.95 3.43 5.60
N GLU A 124 1.22 2.42 6.05
CA GLU A 124 1.04 1.17 5.31
C GLU A 124 0.17 1.36 4.05
N ILE A 125 -0.88 2.19 4.15
CA ILE A 125 -1.89 2.40 3.09
C ILE A 125 -1.48 3.52 2.12
N ALA A 126 -0.83 4.59 2.61
CA ALA A 126 -0.48 5.76 1.80
C ALA A 126 0.30 5.47 0.51
N PRO A 127 1.26 4.52 0.47
CA PRO A 127 2.00 4.19 -0.74
C PRO A 127 1.13 3.63 -1.88
N ILE A 128 -0.06 3.10 -1.56
CA ILE A 128 -0.96 2.48 -2.53
C ILE A 128 -2.27 3.27 -2.70
N LYS A 129 -2.36 4.48 -2.14
CA LYS A 129 -3.60 5.26 -2.06
C LYS A 129 -4.34 5.47 -3.39
N ASN A 130 -3.61 5.55 -4.50
CA ASN A 130 -4.18 5.87 -5.80
C ASN A 130 -5.15 4.79 -6.29
N ILE A 131 -4.98 3.54 -5.84
CA ILE A 131 -5.86 2.43 -6.25
C ILE A 131 -7.29 2.58 -5.72
N PHE A 132 -7.47 3.32 -4.62
CA PHE A 132 -8.78 3.55 -4.01
C PHE A 132 -9.57 4.67 -4.70
N LYS A 133 -8.91 5.50 -5.51
CA LYS A 133 -9.52 6.66 -6.22
C LYS A 133 -10.29 7.60 -5.27
N LEU A 134 -9.75 7.81 -4.08
CA LEU A 134 -10.31 8.71 -3.08
C LEU A 134 -9.58 10.06 -3.12
N GLU A 135 -10.30 11.14 -2.82
CA GLU A 135 -9.71 12.49 -2.72
C GLU A 135 -8.67 12.59 -1.60
N ASN A 136 -8.90 11.84 -0.52
CA ASN A 136 -8.01 11.76 0.62
C ASN A 136 -8.12 10.37 1.26
N ILE A 137 -7.10 10.01 2.03
CA ILE A 137 -7.02 8.75 2.77
C ILE A 137 -7.17 8.99 4.28
N LYS A 138 -8.08 9.90 4.68
CA LYS A 138 -8.49 9.98 6.09
C LYS A 138 -9.18 8.68 6.47
N GLN A 139 -9.12 8.31 7.74
CA GLN A 139 -9.72 7.08 8.24
C GLN A 139 -11.22 6.98 7.88
N LYS A 140 -11.99 8.07 8.02
CA LYS A 140 -13.41 8.13 7.61
C LYS A 140 -13.62 7.81 6.13
N SER A 141 -12.78 8.35 5.25
CA SER A 141 -12.83 8.09 3.80
C SER A 141 -12.53 6.63 3.46
N LEU A 142 -11.58 6.02 4.17
CA LEU A 142 -11.23 4.61 4.03
C LEU A 142 -12.33 3.67 4.56
N GLN A 143 -12.98 4.04 5.65
CA GLN A 143 -14.17 3.34 6.17
C GLN A 143 -15.33 3.42 5.16
N SER A 144 -15.61 4.60 4.61
CA SER A 144 -16.64 4.77 3.58
C SER A 144 -16.38 3.93 2.33
N PHE A 145 -15.11 3.79 1.91
CA PHE A 145 -14.73 2.91 0.80
C PHE A 145 -15.08 1.43 1.06
N LEU A 146 -15.10 1.00 2.32
CA LEU A 146 -15.49 -0.34 2.75
C LEU A 146 -17.00 -0.46 3.08
N ASP A 147 -17.80 0.56 2.77
CA ASP A 147 -19.22 0.68 3.17
C ASP A 147 -19.43 0.58 4.69
N ILE A 148 -18.51 1.14 5.47
CA ILE A 148 -18.67 1.26 6.92
C ILE A 148 -19.32 2.62 7.20
N ASP A 149 -20.54 2.58 7.71
CA ASP A 149 -21.28 3.76 8.16
C ASP A 149 -20.82 4.17 9.58
N ARG A 150 -20.91 5.47 9.85
CA ARG A 150 -20.62 6.09 11.16
C ARG A 150 -21.81 6.91 11.62
N ASP A 151 -22.12 6.81 12.91
CA ASP A 151 -23.11 7.67 13.57
C ASP A 151 -22.50 9.02 13.96
N ASP A 152 -21.17 9.10 14.14
CA ASP A 152 -20.47 10.32 14.47
C ASP A 152 -20.52 11.36 13.34
N LYS A 153 -21.07 12.52 13.69
CA LYS A 153 -21.26 13.66 12.77
C LYS A 153 -20.21 14.75 12.96
N TYR A 154 -19.39 14.67 14.01
CA TYR A 154 -18.44 15.71 14.34
C TYR A 154 -17.08 15.43 13.71
N ASN A 155 -16.31 16.48 13.48
CA ASN A 155 -14.88 16.37 13.27
C ASN A 155 -14.12 16.74 14.56
N GLY A 156 -12.88 16.27 14.70
CA GLY A 156 -12.08 16.51 15.92
C GLY A 156 -11.92 17.99 16.28
N GLY A 157 -11.95 18.91 15.30
CA GLY A 157 -11.91 20.35 15.56
C GLY A 157 -13.17 20.87 16.27
N GLU A 158 -14.34 20.34 15.93
CA GLU A 158 -15.60 20.71 16.57
C GLU A 158 -15.68 20.16 18.00
N LEU A 159 -15.12 18.97 18.24
CA LEU A 159 -15.13 18.32 19.56
C LEU A 159 -14.33 19.07 20.62
N ILE A 160 -13.38 19.92 20.23
CA ILE A 160 -12.68 20.80 21.17
C ILE A 160 -13.68 21.66 21.94
N SER A 161 -14.67 22.22 21.23
CA SER A 161 -15.70 23.09 21.84
C SER A 161 -16.65 22.28 22.74
N VAL A 162 -17.02 21.08 22.29
CA VAL A 162 -17.86 20.12 23.03
C VAL A 162 -17.18 19.73 24.35
N PHE A 163 -15.89 19.39 24.32
CA PHE A 163 -15.13 19.05 25.52
C PHE A 163 -15.03 20.23 26.49
N MET A 164 -14.78 21.45 25.99
CA MET A 164 -14.70 22.63 26.86
C MET A 164 -16.02 22.93 27.58
N GLU A 165 -17.15 22.63 26.94
CA GLU A 165 -18.48 22.76 27.56
C GLU A 165 -18.76 21.62 28.54
N TYR A 166 -18.45 20.37 28.16
CA TYR A 166 -18.51 19.20 29.04
C TYR A 166 -17.69 19.41 30.31
N ALA A 167 -16.45 19.91 30.20
CA ALA A 167 -15.57 20.14 31.34
C ALA A 167 -16.18 21.11 32.37
N LYS A 168 -17.02 22.07 31.93
CA LYS A 168 -17.70 23.03 32.81
C LYS A 168 -18.99 22.47 33.41
N ASN A 169 -19.82 21.85 32.58
CA ASN A 169 -21.22 21.57 32.92
C ASN A 169 -21.48 20.10 33.27
N LYS A 170 -20.55 19.20 32.94
CA LYS A 170 -20.67 17.74 33.10
C LYS A 170 -21.94 17.17 32.46
N ASP A 171 -22.34 17.73 31.31
CA ASP A 171 -23.53 17.26 30.59
C ASP A 171 -23.26 15.89 29.96
N HIS A 172 -24.06 14.90 30.34
CA HIS A 172 -23.99 13.53 29.83
C HIS A 172 -24.16 13.43 28.31
N LYS A 173 -24.92 14.34 27.67
CA LYS A 173 -25.05 14.31 26.20
C LYS A 173 -23.75 14.67 25.51
N LEU A 174 -23.00 15.63 26.05
CA LEU A 174 -21.70 16.03 25.50
C LEU A 174 -20.67 14.92 25.73
N GLU A 175 -20.72 14.27 26.89
CA GLU A 175 -19.92 13.08 27.18
C GLU A 175 -20.17 11.96 26.18
N ASP A 176 -21.45 11.64 25.92
CA ASP A 176 -21.83 10.60 24.95
C ASP A 176 -21.29 10.91 23.55
N LEU A 177 -21.29 12.18 23.13
CA LEU A 177 -20.71 12.60 21.85
C LEU A 177 -19.19 12.40 21.79
N LEU A 178 -18.47 12.79 22.85
CA LEU A 178 -17.01 12.64 22.92
C LEU A 178 -16.60 11.16 22.93
N LEU A 179 -17.29 10.35 23.73
CA LEU A 179 -17.04 8.91 23.80
C LEU A 179 -17.41 8.23 22.49
N LEU A 180 -18.52 8.60 21.83
CA LEU A 180 -18.94 8.02 20.56
C LEU A 180 -17.91 8.26 19.45
N HIS A 181 -17.42 9.50 19.31
CA HIS A 181 -16.44 9.82 18.28
C HIS A 181 -15.20 8.93 18.38
N ASN A 182 -14.53 8.96 19.53
CA ASN A 182 -13.33 8.17 19.74
C ASN A 182 -13.61 6.66 19.69
N TYR A 183 -14.78 6.21 20.16
CA TYR A 183 -15.18 4.81 20.07
C TYR A 183 -15.24 4.35 18.61
N GLU A 184 -15.82 5.15 17.73
CA GLU A 184 -15.85 4.84 16.30
C GLU A 184 -14.48 4.95 15.63
N ASP A 185 -13.60 5.86 16.08
CA ASP A 185 -12.23 5.94 15.55
C ASP A 185 -11.40 4.70 15.92
N ILE A 186 -11.43 4.25 17.17
CA ILE A 186 -10.74 3.01 17.57
C ILE A 186 -11.37 1.77 16.92
N CYS A 187 -12.69 1.69 16.82
CA CYS A 187 -13.37 0.62 16.08
C CYS A 187 -12.97 0.63 14.61
N GLY A 188 -12.91 1.82 14.02
CA GLY A 188 -12.46 2.05 12.65
C GLY A 188 -11.05 1.53 12.40
N LEU A 189 -10.14 1.54 13.39
CA LEU A 189 -8.79 0.99 13.23
C LEU A 189 -8.82 -0.50 12.90
N ILE A 190 -9.72 -1.25 13.54
CA ILE A 190 -9.93 -2.68 13.25
C ILE A 190 -10.61 -2.86 11.90
N GLN A 191 -11.67 -2.09 11.65
CA GLN A 191 -12.49 -2.28 10.47
C GLN A 191 -11.78 -1.95 9.15
N ILE A 192 -10.73 -1.10 9.18
CA ILE A 192 -9.91 -0.79 7.99
C ILE A 192 -8.75 -1.76 7.77
N LEU A 193 -8.45 -2.68 8.71
CA LEU A 193 -7.36 -3.66 8.55
C LEU A 193 -7.44 -4.48 7.24
N PRO A 194 -8.63 -4.87 6.72
CA PRO A 194 -8.73 -5.52 5.41
C PRO A 194 -8.14 -4.72 4.24
N LEU A 195 -7.89 -3.41 4.38
CA LEU A 195 -7.19 -2.63 3.36
C LEU A 195 -5.72 -3.05 3.20
N LEU A 196 -5.12 -3.66 4.23
CA LEU A 196 -3.78 -4.21 4.13
C LEU A 196 -3.71 -5.40 3.16
N ASN A 197 -4.84 -6.04 2.83
CA ASN A 197 -4.87 -7.10 1.81
C ASN A 197 -4.49 -6.56 0.43
N TYR A 198 -4.83 -5.31 0.11
CA TYR A 198 -4.33 -4.68 -1.12
C TYR A 198 -2.83 -4.45 -1.07
N LYS A 199 -2.28 -4.08 0.10
CA LYS A 199 -0.83 -3.90 0.28
C LYS A 199 -0.08 -5.22 0.06
N SER A 200 -0.66 -6.35 0.47
CA SER A 200 -0.08 -7.67 0.25
C SER A 200 0.20 -7.97 -1.24
N VAL A 201 -0.66 -7.48 -2.14
CA VAL A 201 -0.48 -7.61 -3.59
C VAL A 201 0.79 -6.90 -4.06
N PHE A 202 1.01 -5.68 -3.57
CA PHE A 202 2.21 -4.90 -3.88
C PHE A 202 3.48 -5.46 -3.23
N ASP A 203 3.33 -6.28 -2.18
CA ASP A 203 4.43 -7.02 -1.55
C ASP A 203 4.66 -8.40 -2.20
N GLY A 204 3.90 -8.74 -3.25
CA GLY A 204 4.10 -9.95 -4.04
C GLY A 204 3.42 -11.21 -3.49
N HIS A 205 2.44 -11.08 -2.59
CA HIS A 205 1.65 -12.19 -2.01
C HIS A 205 0.55 -12.69 -2.98
N PHE A 206 1.01 -13.20 -4.12
CA PHE A 206 0.19 -13.85 -5.12
C PHE A 206 0.99 -14.87 -5.94
N LYS A 207 0.28 -15.76 -6.64
CA LYS A 207 0.83 -16.77 -7.54
C LYS A 207 0.22 -16.62 -8.93
N MET A 208 1.00 -16.90 -9.96
CA MET A 208 0.51 -16.86 -11.33
C MET A 208 -0.45 -18.04 -11.56
N SER A 209 -1.58 -17.78 -12.22
CA SER A 209 -2.61 -18.78 -12.48
C SER A 209 -2.76 -19.07 -13.96
N ASN A 210 -2.88 -18.04 -14.79
CA ASN A 210 -3.12 -18.21 -16.22
C ASN A 210 -2.68 -16.98 -17.03
N ILE A 211 -2.47 -17.15 -18.32
CA ILE A 211 -2.24 -16.07 -19.29
C ILE A 211 -3.19 -16.27 -20.47
N VAL A 212 -3.90 -15.21 -20.85
CA VAL A 212 -4.84 -15.22 -21.99
C VAL A 212 -4.47 -14.09 -22.94
N ILE A 213 -4.29 -14.42 -24.22
CA ILE A 213 -4.02 -13.44 -25.26
C ILE A 213 -5.33 -13.14 -25.99
N ASN A 214 -5.77 -11.88 -25.96
CA ASN A 214 -6.89 -11.42 -26.77
C ASN A 214 -6.39 -10.75 -28.05
N LYS A 215 -6.66 -11.38 -29.19
CA LYS A 215 -6.28 -10.87 -30.51
C LYS A 215 -7.44 -10.00 -31.03
N MET A 216 -7.17 -8.71 -31.21
CA MET A 216 -8.11 -7.79 -31.86
C MET A 216 -7.49 -7.26 -33.16
N ASP A 217 -8.35 -6.79 -34.08
CA ASP A 217 -7.93 -6.23 -35.36
C ASP A 217 -7.04 -4.98 -35.21
N VAL A 218 -7.21 -4.25 -34.09
CA VAL A 218 -6.40 -3.08 -33.73
C VAL A 218 -5.98 -3.19 -32.26
N GLY A 219 -4.69 -3.49 -32.02
CA GLY A 219 -4.11 -3.63 -30.69
C GLY A 219 -4.46 -4.98 -30.04
N SER A 220 -3.45 -5.81 -29.77
CA SER A 220 -3.66 -7.05 -29.02
C SER A 220 -3.39 -6.81 -27.53
N GLU A 221 -4.17 -7.46 -26.67
CA GLU A 221 -4.03 -7.35 -25.21
C GLU A 221 -3.65 -8.70 -24.61
N VAL A 222 -2.85 -8.67 -23.54
CA VAL A 222 -2.52 -9.86 -22.75
C VAL A 222 -3.10 -9.70 -21.36
N PHE A 223 -3.90 -10.68 -20.96
CA PHE A 223 -4.44 -10.81 -19.62
C PHE A 223 -3.62 -11.81 -18.84
N ILE A 224 -3.11 -11.39 -17.69
CA ILE A 224 -2.34 -12.24 -16.78
C ILE A 224 -3.15 -12.37 -15.50
N GLU A 225 -3.56 -13.60 -15.17
CA GLU A 225 -4.38 -13.91 -14.01
C GLU A 225 -3.52 -14.49 -12.89
N CYS A 226 -3.78 -14.02 -11.67
CA CYS A 226 -3.09 -14.42 -10.46
C CYS A 226 -4.10 -14.75 -9.35
N ILE A 227 -3.70 -15.64 -8.44
CA ILE A 227 -4.42 -15.95 -7.21
C ILE A 227 -3.64 -15.33 -6.05
N CYS A 228 -4.29 -14.48 -5.27
CA CYS A 228 -3.72 -13.81 -4.12
C CYS A 228 -3.84 -14.67 -2.86
N ASP A 229 -2.89 -14.51 -1.94
CA ASP A 229 -2.90 -15.22 -0.66
C ASP A 229 -3.97 -14.66 0.29
N TYR A 230 -4.42 -13.43 0.06
CA TYR A 230 -5.41 -12.70 0.87
C TYR A 230 -6.61 -12.25 0.01
N THR A 231 -7.76 -12.03 0.68
CA THR A 231 -9.02 -11.70 0.02
C THR A 231 -9.28 -10.19 0.06
N MET A 232 -9.46 -9.57 -1.11
CA MET A 232 -9.73 -8.13 -1.22
C MET A 232 -11.22 -7.85 -1.02
N PRO A 233 -11.60 -7.00 -0.05
CA PRO A 233 -13.00 -6.79 0.35
C PRO A 233 -13.83 -6.06 -0.71
N LYS A 234 -13.19 -5.26 -1.56
CA LYS A 234 -13.82 -4.44 -2.61
C LYS A 234 -13.08 -4.61 -3.92
N ARG A 235 -13.81 -4.47 -5.03
CA ARG A 235 -13.19 -4.49 -6.35
C ARG A 235 -12.48 -3.18 -6.59
N ILE A 236 -11.18 -3.25 -6.86
CA ILE A 236 -10.39 -2.11 -7.34
C ILE A 236 -9.99 -2.31 -8.80
N SER A 237 -9.74 -1.20 -9.48
CA SER A 237 -9.25 -1.19 -10.86
C SER A 237 -8.40 0.06 -11.07
N TYR A 238 -7.15 -0.11 -11.49
CA TYR A 238 -6.20 1.00 -11.61
C TYR A 238 -5.16 0.73 -12.69
N GLY A 239 -4.77 1.78 -13.42
CA GLY A 239 -3.85 1.65 -14.55
C GLY A 239 -3.88 2.81 -15.52
N ASN A 240 -3.19 2.62 -16.63
CA ASN A 240 -3.13 3.49 -17.80
C ASN A 240 -3.41 2.68 -19.08
N SER A 241 -3.10 3.24 -20.25
CA SER A 241 -3.31 2.60 -21.55
C SER A 241 -2.38 1.40 -21.82
N THR A 242 -1.24 1.31 -21.13
CA THR A 242 -0.24 0.24 -21.31
C THR A 242 -0.42 -0.86 -20.27
N PHE A 243 -0.57 -0.49 -19.00
CA PHE A 243 -0.72 -1.40 -17.89
C PHE A 243 -1.97 -1.09 -17.10
N TYR A 244 -2.76 -2.12 -16.82
CA TYR A 244 -3.94 -1.99 -16.01
C TYR A 244 -4.10 -3.22 -15.14
N PHE A 245 -4.63 -3.08 -13.93
CA PHE A 245 -4.96 -4.25 -13.13
C PHE A 245 -6.31 -4.08 -12.42
N THR A 246 -6.89 -5.23 -12.08
CA THR A 246 -8.06 -5.32 -11.22
C THR A 246 -7.78 -6.33 -10.11
N ALA A 247 -8.28 -6.05 -8.91
CA ALA A 247 -8.19 -6.98 -7.78
C ALA A 247 -9.54 -7.06 -7.08
N PHE A 248 -10.01 -8.27 -6.80
CA PHE A 248 -11.23 -8.54 -6.05
C PHE A 248 -11.23 -9.96 -5.52
N ASN A 249 -11.69 -10.16 -4.28
CA ASN A 249 -11.52 -11.41 -3.55
C ASN A 249 -10.06 -11.88 -3.63
N ASN A 250 -9.82 -13.15 -3.90
CA ASN A 250 -8.47 -13.70 -4.08
C ASN A 250 -7.98 -13.64 -5.55
N LYS A 251 -8.59 -12.82 -6.42
CA LYS A 251 -8.23 -12.74 -7.84
C LYS A 251 -7.58 -11.39 -8.16
N LEU A 252 -6.41 -11.47 -8.80
CA LEU A 252 -5.71 -10.33 -9.38
C LEU A 252 -5.56 -10.58 -10.88
N LYS A 253 -5.88 -9.58 -11.69
CA LYS A 253 -5.74 -9.66 -13.15
C LYS A 253 -5.02 -8.44 -13.66
N PHE A 254 -3.96 -8.65 -14.43
CA PHE A 254 -3.29 -7.61 -15.20
C PHE A 254 -3.77 -7.64 -16.64
N LYS A 255 -3.84 -6.47 -17.25
CA LYS A 255 -4.04 -6.25 -18.67
C LYS A 255 -2.88 -5.44 -19.18
N VAL A 256 -2.19 -5.96 -20.19
CA VAL A 256 -1.02 -5.34 -20.80
C VAL A 256 -1.24 -5.16 -22.29
N SER A 257 -1.00 -3.95 -22.79
CA SER A 257 -1.02 -3.66 -24.21
C SER A 257 0.22 -4.28 -24.89
N MET A 258 -0.02 -5.16 -25.85
CA MET A 258 1.03 -5.89 -26.56
C MET A 258 1.47 -5.13 -27.80
N TYR A 259 2.79 -5.09 -28.03
CA TYR A 259 3.37 -4.60 -29.28
C TYR A 259 3.55 -5.76 -30.27
N ALA A 260 2.96 -5.63 -31.45
CA ALA A 260 3.15 -6.58 -32.56
C ALA A 260 3.86 -5.86 -33.71
N GLY A 261 5.08 -6.27 -34.02
CA GLY A 261 5.89 -5.60 -35.03
C GLY A 261 7.37 -5.95 -34.93
N GLY A 262 8.20 -5.23 -35.68
CA GLY A 262 9.66 -5.36 -35.63
C GLY A 262 10.27 -4.54 -34.49
N LEU A 263 11.16 -5.14 -33.71
CA LEU A 263 12.01 -4.48 -32.71
C LEU A 263 13.48 -4.83 -32.93
N LYS A 264 14.38 -4.06 -32.33
CA LYS A 264 15.84 -4.21 -32.44
C LYS A 264 16.41 -4.83 -31.17
N TYR A 265 17.22 -5.89 -31.33
CA TYR A 265 18.09 -6.41 -30.28
C TYR A 265 19.48 -5.77 -30.43
N PHE A 266 19.86 -4.89 -29.50
CA PHE A 266 21.14 -4.21 -29.52
C PHE A 266 22.21 -5.03 -28.83
N TYR A 267 23.27 -5.39 -29.57
CA TYR A 267 24.38 -6.16 -29.03
C TYR A 267 25.27 -5.30 -28.13
N PRO A 268 25.51 -5.68 -26.86
CA PRO A 268 26.38 -4.90 -25.96
C PRO A 268 27.82 -4.79 -26.47
N ASN A 269 28.34 -5.85 -27.08
CA ASN A 269 29.73 -5.95 -27.55
C ASN A 269 29.89 -5.41 -28.98
N TYR A 270 29.38 -4.20 -29.26
CA TYR A 270 29.33 -3.63 -30.61
C TYR A 270 30.68 -3.57 -31.33
N LYS A 271 31.78 -3.50 -30.58
CA LYS A 271 33.15 -3.49 -31.13
C LYS A 271 33.49 -4.74 -31.93
N ASP A 272 32.79 -5.85 -31.71
CA ASP A 272 33.02 -7.13 -32.38
C ASP A 272 32.06 -7.40 -33.55
N TYR A 273 31.37 -6.35 -34.00
CA TYR A 273 30.41 -6.42 -35.09
C TYR A 273 30.76 -5.44 -36.22
N TYR A 274 30.32 -5.79 -37.42
CA TYR A 274 30.17 -4.88 -38.55
C TYR A 274 28.68 -4.63 -38.78
N TYR A 275 28.34 -3.39 -39.15
CA TYR A 275 27.00 -2.99 -39.58
C TYR A 275 26.91 -3.02 -41.10
N LEU A 276 25.82 -3.61 -41.61
CA LEU A 276 25.50 -3.72 -43.03
C LEU A 276 24.43 -2.69 -43.40
N PRO A 277 24.77 -1.57 -44.09
CA PRO A 277 23.81 -0.49 -44.33
C PRO A 277 22.65 -0.85 -45.25
N LYS A 278 22.84 -1.78 -46.19
CA LYS A 278 21.79 -2.19 -47.13
C LYS A 278 20.79 -3.15 -46.50
N GLU A 279 21.27 -4.05 -45.65
CA GLU A 279 20.49 -5.09 -44.97
C GLU A 279 19.92 -4.61 -43.63
N ASP A 280 20.39 -3.46 -43.13
CA ASP A 280 19.96 -2.83 -41.87
C ASP A 280 20.05 -3.78 -40.66
N CYS A 281 21.22 -4.41 -40.54
CA CYS A 281 21.54 -5.36 -39.47
C CYS A 281 23.05 -5.41 -39.19
N SER A 282 23.42 -6.06 -38.09
CA SER A 282 24.81 -6.26 -37.68
C SER A 282 25.22 -7.73 -37.67
N ILE A 283 26.45 -7.98 -38.11
CA ILE A 283 27.06 -9.32 -38.16
C ILE A 283 28.36 -9.35 -37.34
N HIS A 284 28.58 -10.44 -36.62
CA HIS A 284 29.81 -10.62 -35.84
C HIS A 284 31.03 -10.78 -36.77
N LYS A 285 32.19 -10.28 -36.35
CA LYS A 285 33.45 -10.33 -37.13
C LYS A 285 33.81 -11.73 -37.66
N SER A 286 33.48 -12.78 -36.90
CA SER A 286 33.75 -14.18 -37.31
C SER A 286 32.98 -14.60 -38.57
N VAL A 287 31.79 -14.04 -38.80
CA VAL A 287 30.94 -14.34 -39.97
C VAL A 287 31.17 -13.33 -41.08
N ALA A 288 31.71 -12.15 -40.74
CA ALA A 288 31.93 -11.08 -41.70
C ALA A 288 32.89 -11.46 -42.84
N PHE A 289 33.74 -12.49 -42.69
CA PHE A 289 34.62 -12.97 -43.77
C PHE A 289 33.91 -13.19 -45.11
N TYR A 290 32.64 -13.58 -45.10
CA TYR A 290 31.83 -13.83 -46.30
C TYR A 290 31.19 -12.58 -46.91
N VAL A 291 31.42 -11.40 -46.34
CA VAL A 291 30.84 -10.12 -46.79
C VAL A 291 31.94 -9.16 -47.22
N ASP A 292 31.79 -8.63 -48.42
CA ASP A 292 32.73 -7.67 -49.01
C ASP A 292 32.88 -6.41 -48.13
N LYS A 293 34.12 -5.91 -48.03
CA LYS A 293 34.50 -4.77 -47.19
C LYS A 293 33.72 -3.50 -47.56
N ASP A 294 33.38 -3.32 -48.83
CA ASP A 294 32.67 -2.13 -49.31
C ASP A 294 31.20 -2.10 -48.88
N PHE A 295 30.66 -3.24 -48.44
CA PHE A 295 29.26 -3.41 -48.03
C PHE A 295 29.08 -3.43 -46.51
N ARG A 296 30.17 -3.28 -45.74
CA ARG A 296 30.15 -3.34 -44.28
C ARG A 296 30.92 -2.18 -43.66
N THR A 297 30.40 -1.66 -42.56
CA THR A 297 31.03 -0.58 -41.79
C THR A 297 31.26 -1.03 -40.35
N LYS A 298 32.25 -0.46 -39.64
CA LYS A 298 32.43 -0.79 -38.22
C LYS A 298 31.16 -0.41 -37.45
N ALA A 299 30.63 -1.34 -36.68
CA ALA A 299 29.43 -1.06 -35.89
C ALA A 299 29.72 -0.03 -34.78
N LYS A 300 28.73 0.81 -34.52
CA LYS A 300 28.60 1.72 -33.38
C LYS A 300 27.50 1.15 -32.48
N ALA A 301 27.49 1.52 -31.20
CA ALA A 301 26.47 1.01 -30.28
C ALA A 301 25.02 1.23 -30.80
N GLN A 302 24.76 2.39 -31.43
CA GLN A 302 23.46 2.77 -31.98
C GLN A 302 23.00 2.00 -33.22
N ASN A 303 23.92 1.40 -34.00
CA ASN A 303 23.57 0.63 -35.19
C ASN A 303 23.92 -0.86 -35.05
N CYS A 304 24.45 -1.27 -33.89
CA CYS A 304 24.81 -2.65 -33.62
C CYS A 304 23.61 -3.46 -33.15
N TYR A 305 22.73 -3.85 -34.07
CA TYR A 305 21.54 -4.64 -33.75
C TYR A 305 21.16 -5.67 -34.81
N SER A 306 20.29 -6.59 -34.41
CA SER A 306 19.45 -7.39 -35.32
C SER A 306 17.98 -7.04 -35.11
N LYS A 307 17.16 -7.21 -36.15
CA LYS A 307 15.71 -7.00 -36.07
C LYS A 307 15.00 -8.31 -35.81
N LYS A 308 13.95 -8.27 -34.97
CA LYS A 308 13.06 -9.38 -34.73
C LYS A 308 11.62 -8.91 -34.83
N THR A 309 10.84 -9.57 -35.67
CA THR A 309 9.38 -9.37 -35.74
C THR A 309 8.71 -10.41 -34.87
N GLY A 310 7.77 -9.97 -34.03
CA GLY A 310 7.14 -10.84 -33.06
C GLY A 310 6.07 -10.12 -32.26
N ARG A 311 5.72 -10.73 -31.12
CA ARG A 311 4.78 -10.21 -30.13
C ARG A 311 5.52 -9.94 -28.84
N PHE A 312 5.44 -8.72 -28.35
CA PHE A 312 6.26 -8.26 -27.25
C PHE A 312 5.45 -7.53 -26.20
N LEU A 313 5.84 -7.71 -24.94
CA LEU A 313 5.31 -6.96 -23.80
C LEU A 313 6.32 -5.89 -23.37
N PRO A 314 5.86 -4.66 -23.10
CA PRO A 314 6.73 -3.59 -22.62
C PRO A 314 7.12 -3.83 -21.15
N GLN A 315 8.34 -3.47 -20.80
CA GLN A 315 8.87 -3.49 -19.43
C GLN A 315 9.72 -2.23 -19.18
N HIS A 316 9.53 -1.58 -18.02
CA HIS A 316 10.27 -0.38 -17.63
C HIS A 316 11.59 -0.75 -16.96
N SER A 317 11.57 -1.81 -16.16
CA SER A 317 12.76 -2.48 -15.67
C SER A 317 13.13 -3.63 -16.62
N LYS A 318 14.43 -3.89 -16.80
CA LYS A 318 14.95 -5.00 -17.64
C LYS A 318 14.82 -6.33 -16.91
N ILE A 319 13.59 -6.73 -16.58
CA ILE A 319 13.27 -7.91 -15.76
C ILE A 319 13.53 -9.18 -16.56
N ILE A 320 13.06 -9.24 -17.80
CA ILE A 320 13.17 -10.41 -18.68
C ILE A 320 14.17 -10.12 -19.79
N SER A 321 15.07 -11.07 -20.03
CA SER A 321 16.07 -11.05 -21.09
C SER A 321 15.91 -12.26 -22.03
N PRO A 322 16.27 -12.14 -23.32
CA PRO A 322 16.75 -10.92 -23.98
C PRO A 322 15.64 -9.87 -24.11
N TYR A 323 16.04 -8.59 -24.12
CA TYR A 323 15.12 -7.48 -24.34
C TYR A 323 15.44 -6.73 -25.63
N PHE A 324 14.42 -6.09 -26.19
CA PHE A 324 14.42 -5.39 -27.46
C PHE A 324 13.99 -3.93 -27.25
N LYS A 325 14.30 -3.07 -28.22
CA LYS A 325 13.89 -1.66 -28.23
C LYS A 325 13.44 -1.23 -29.64
N LEU A 326 12.70 -0.14 -29.74
CA LEU A 326 12.43 0.49 -31.04
C LEU A 326 13.70 1.22 -31.52
N ASP A 327 14.30 2.00 -30.64
CA ASP A 327 15.56 2.71 -30.87
C ASP A 327 16.53 2.59 -29.69
N TYR A 328 17.81 2.86 -29.96
CA TYR A 328 18.91 2.58 -29.00
C TYR A 328 18.73 3.31 -27.66
N ASN A 329 18.29 4.57 -27.73
CA ASN A 329 18.15 5.47 -26.58
C ASN A 329 16.81 5.34 -25.87
N ASP A 330 15.89 4.49 -26.33
CA ASP A 330 14.59 4.34 -25.67
C ASP A 330 14.75 3.74 -24.28
N ASP A 331 14.04 4.31 -23.31
CA ASP A 331 14.01 3.82 -21.93
C ASP A 331 13.16 2.56 -21.80
N ILE A 332 12.03 2.52 -22.51
CA ILE A 332 11.14 1.35 -22.52
C ILE A 332 11.81 0.23 -23.32
N THR A 333 11.87 -0.94 -22.69
CA THR A 333 12.33 -2.16 -23.35
C THR A 333 11.17 -3.13 -23.49
N TYR A 334 11.37 -4.15 -24.30
CA TYR A 334 10.35 -5.14 -24.63
C TYR A 334 10.93 -6.53 -24.50
N PHE A 335 10.17 -7.50 -24.01
CA PHE A 335 10.53 -8.91 -24.11
C PHE A 335 9.50 -9.64 -24.97
N GLU A 336 9.94 -10.68 -25.66
CA GLU A 336 9.07 -11.46 -26.53
C GLU A 336 8.20 -12.40 -25.70
N LEU A 337 6.91 -12.49 -26.04
CA LEU A 337 6.01 -13.46 -25.44
C LEU A 337 6.15 -14.79 -26.18
N THR A 338 7.04 -15.66 -25.68
CA THR A 338 7.34 -16.98 -26.24
C THR A 338 6.36 -18.05 -25.74
N GLU A 339 6.32 -19.20 -26.43
CA GLU A 339 5.53 -20.36 -25.99
C GLU A 339 5.98 -20.86 -24.61
N ASP A 340 7.29 -20.89 -24.34
CA ASP A 340 7.85 -21.25 -23.02
C ASP A 340 7.29 -20.38 -21.87
N ILE A 341 7.06 -19.09 -22.10
CA ILE A 341 6.48 -18.19 -21.10
C ILE A 341 5.00 -18.48 -20.89
N LEU A 342 4.28 -18.86 -21.96
CA LEU A 342 2.87 -19.23 -21.87
C LEU A 342 2.70 -20.56 -21.12
N GLU A 343 3.60 -21.51 -21.32
CA GLU A 343 3.63 -22.80 -20.62
C GLU A 343 4.10 -22.67 -19.16
N ASN A 344 5.07 -21.78 -18.88
CA ASN A 344 5.58 -21.51 -17.54
C ASN A 344 5.33 -20.06 -17.12
N CYS A 345 4.07 -19.71 -16.89
CA CYS A 345 3.67 -18.35 -16.52
C CYS A 345 4.30 -17.82 -15.22
N GLN A 346 4.87 -18.68 -14.35
CA GLN A 346 5.49 -18.26 -13.09
C GLN A 346 6.66 -17.30 -13.29
N VAL A 347 7.35 -17.38 -14.44
CA VAL A 347 8.45 -16.47 -14.80
C VAL A 347 8.00 -15.00 -14.91
N LEU A 348 6.70 -14.75 -15.05
CA LEU A 348 6.13 -13.40 -15.11
C LEU A 348 5.85 -12.77 -13.75
N LYS A 349 6.02 -13.48 -12.63
CA LYS A 349 5.78 -12.90 -11.30
C LYS A 349 6.63 -11.63 -11.05
N PRO A 350 7.95 -11.62 -11.28
CA PRO A 350 8.76 -10.41 -11.15
C PRO A 350 8.30 -9.28 -12.08
N TYR A 351 7.82 -9.62 -13.28
CA TYR A 351 7.28 -8.65 -14.24
C TYR A 351 5.97 -8.00 -13.74
N CYS A 352 5.07 -8.80 -13.16
CA CYS A 352 3.82 -8.28 -12.58
C CYS A 352 4.08 -7.37 -11.37
N ILE A 353 5.09 -7.69 -10.55
CA ILE A 353 5.52 -6.81 -9.45
C ILE A 353 6.07 -5.49 -9.99
N ASP A 354 6.88 -5.52 -11.05
CA ASP A 354 7.37 -4.29 -11.71
C ASP A 354 6.22 -3.43 -12.25
N ILE A 355 5.20 -4.05 -12.86
CA ILE A 355 3.98 -3.34 -13.29
C ILE A 355 3.34 -2.58 -12.12
N LEU A 356 3.18 -3.23 -10.96
CA LEU A 356 2.60 -2.62 -9.77
C LEU A 356 3.44 -1.43 -9.27
N GLU A 357 4.77 -1.55 -9.28
CA GLU A 357 5.69 -0.46 -8.90
C GLU A 357 5.66 0.72 -9.88
N VAL A 358 5.52 0.45 -11.19
CA VAL A 358 5.32 1.50 -12.19
C VAL A 358 4.00 2.23 -11.93
N LEU A 359 2.92 1.50 -11.66
CA LEU A 359 1.60 2.07 -11.40
C LEU A 359 1.54 2.87 -10.08
N LYS A 360 2.30 2.49 -9.04
CA LYS A 360 2.43 3.27 -7.79
C LYS A 360 2.96 4.70 -8.04
N LYS A 361 3.88 4.85 -8.99
CA LYS A 361 4.51 6.14 -9.32
C LYS A 361 3.65 6.98 -10.27
N PHE A 362 2.66 6.38 -10.91
CA PHE A 362 1.74 7.05 -11.81
C PHE A 362 0.79 7.94 -11.01
N LYS A 363 0.75 9.23 -11.35
CA LYS A 363 -0.09 10.25 -10.71
C LYS A 363 -1.40 10.44 -11.45
#